data_AF-A0A7R9U2K1-F1
#
_entry.id   AF-A0A7R9U2K1-F1
#
_cell.length_a   1.000
_cell.length_b   1.000
_cell.length_c   1.000
_cell.angle_alpha   90.00
_cell.angle_beta   90.00
_cell.angle_gamma   90.00
#
_symmetry.space_group_name_H-M   'P 1'
#
loop_
_entity.id
_entity.type
_entity.pdbx_description
1 polymer ?
#
loop_
_entity_poly.entity_id
_entity_poly.type
_entity_poly.pdbx_seq_one_letter_code
_entity_poly.pdbx_strand_id
1 'polypeptide(L)'
;YDQAKQIYQSAIAVLPKSLKSAAQAQLAASLRLNVAACSLKLEDFQEAADECSLALELVIGAPEGFQRPLRAKALYRRAVALEHLGDLASAFKDVREAHTLQPKDGAIGSLVRKIREQLAKKVGEEGAAAAPP
;
A
#
# COMPACT_ATOMS: atom_id res chain seq x y z
N TYR A 1 -10.39 -12.91 9.44
CA TYR A 1 -9.09 -12.44 8.92
C TYR A 1 -8.05 -12.29 10.03
N ASP A 2 -8.46 -12.13 11.29
CA ASP A 2 -7.55 -12.03 12.44
C ASP A 2 -6.62 -13.22 12.63
N GLN A 3 -7.14 -14.45 12.55
CA GLN A 3 -6.31 -15.65 12.68
C GLN A 3 -5.22 -15.72 11.59
N ALA A 4 -5.56 -15.34 10.35
CA ALA A 4 -4.59 -15.29 9.26
C ALA A 4 -3.52 -14.21 9.51
N LYS A 5 -3.93 -13.02 9.98
CA LYS A 5 -3.03 -11.92 10.37
C LYS A 5 -2.03 -12.40 11.43
N GLN A 6 -2.50 -13.05 12.49
CA GLN A 6 -1.65 -13.59 13.55
C GLN A 6 -0.65 -14.63 13.04
N ILE A 7 -1.08 -15.52 12.14
CA ILE A 7 -0.18 -16.51 11.52
C ILE A 7 0.92 -15.80 10.73
N TYR A 8 0.61 -14.79 9.91
CA TYR A 8 1.62 -14.06 9.16
C TYR A 8 2.58 -13.27 10.06
N GLN A 9 2.07 -12.63 11.11
CA GLN A 9 2.90 -11.93 12.09
C GLN A 9 3.85 -12.89 12.82
N SER A 10 3.36 -14.09 13.19
CA SER A 10 4.20 -15.13 13.80
C SER A 10 5.30 -15.61 12.83
N ALA A 11 4.97 -15.77 11.54
CA ALA A 11 5.94 -16.13 10.53
C ALA A 11 7.03 -15.07 10.36
N ILE A 12 6.66 -13.78 10.39
CA ILE A 12 7.61 -12.66 10.34
C ILE A 12 8.53 -12.67 11.56
N ALA A 13 8.00 -12.96 12.76
CA ALA A 13 8.79 -13.00 14.00
C ALA A 13 9.85 -14.11 14.01
N VAL A 14 9.61 -15.22 13.29
CA VAL A 14 10.54 -16.35 13.17
C VAL A 14 11.61 -16.10 12.10
N LEU A 15 11.42 -15.12 11.21
CA LEU A 15 12.43 -14.78 10.20
C LEU A 15 13.73 -14.28 10.86
N PRO A 16 14.90 -14.57 10.26
CA PRO A 16 16.16 -14.09 10.77
C PRO A 16 16.20 -12.55 10.74
N LYS A 17 16.70 -11.95 11.83
CA LYS A 17 16.85 -10.49 11.96
C LYS A 17 17.67 -9.87 10.81
N SER A 18 18.66 -10.60 10.32
CA SER A 18 19.44 -10.24 9.14
C SER A 18 18.95 -11.05 7.94
N LEU A 19 18.33 -10.37 6.97
CA LEU A 19 17.94 -10.97 5.70
C LEU A 19 19.17 -11.02 4.80
N LYS A 20 19.76 -12.21 4.64
CA LYS A 20 21.05 -12.42 3.95
C LYS A 20 20.89 -12.71 2.47
N SER A 21 19.66 -12.86 1.98
CA SER A 21 19.38 -13.13 0.56
C SER A 21 18.15 -12.38 0.06
N ALA A 22 18.12 -12.13 -1.24
CA ALA A 22 16.96 -11.54 -1.92
C ALA A 22 15.70 -12.39 -1.72
N ALA A 23 15.83 -13.72 -1.66
CA ALA A 23 14.71 -14.63 -1.39
C ALA A 23 14.11 -14.44 0.02
N GLN A 24 14.96 -14.20 1.03
CA GLN A 24 14.49 -13.90 2.39
C GLN A 24 13.80 -12.54 2.46
N ALA A 25 14.35 -11.52 1.81
CA ALA A 25 13.71 -10.21 1.71
C ALA A 25 12.36 -10.28 0.97
N GLN A 26 12.29 -11.07 -0.10
CA GLN A 26 11.07 -11.31 -0.85
C GLN A 26 10.00 -12.02 -0.01
N LEU A 27 10.38 -13.06 0.74
CA LEU A 27 9.46 -13.76 1.63
C LEU A 27 8.94 -12.82 2.73
N ALA A 28 9.84 -12.07 3.36
CA ALA A 28 9.49 -11.08 4.38
C ALA A 28 8.51 -10.03 3.83
N ALA A 29 8.79 -9.45 2.67
CA ALA A 29 7.90 -8.50 2.01
C ALA A 29 6.53 -9.12 1.68
N SER A 30 6.51 -10.36 1.20
CA SER A 30 5.26 -11.06 0.86
C SER A 30 4.40 -11.33 2.10
N LEU A 31 5.02 -11.72 3.22
CA LEU A 31 4.31 -11.93 4.48
C LEU A 31 3.72 -10.61 5.01
N ARG A 32 4.51 -9.53 5.01
CA ARG A 32 4.04 -8.19 5.39
C ARG A 32 2.88 -7.71 4.52
N LEU A 33 2.95 -7.93 3.21
CA LEU A 33 1.83 -7.63 2.32
C LEU A 33 0.58 -8.42 2.67
N ASN A 34 0.71 -9.68 3.11
CA ASN A 34 -0.43 -10.48 3.54
C ASN A 34 -1.01 -9.98 4.87
N VAL A 35 -0.17 -9.52 5.81
CA VAL A 35 -0.63 -8.80 7.01
C VAL A 35 -1.43 -7.57 6.58
N ALA A 36 -0.87 -6.71 5.72
CA ALA A 36 -1.56 -5.53 5.23
C ALA A 36 -2.90 -5.85 4.55
N ALA A 37 -2.97 -6.93 3.76
CA ALA A 37 -4.23 -7.37 3.15
C ALA A 37 -5.26 -7.81 4.19
N CYS A 38 -4.83 -8.48 5.26
CA CYS A 38 -5.71 -8.81 6.38
C CYS A 38 -6.15 -7.56 7.12
N SER A 39 -5.24 -6.63 7.42
CA SER A 39 -5.54 -5.36 8.09
C SER A 39 -6.53 -4.51 7.29
N LEU A 40 -6.37 -4.42 5.96
CA LEU A 40 -7.37 -3.77 5.09
C LEU A 40 -8.77 -4.41 5.19
N LYS A 41 -8.84 -5.75 5.33
CA LYS A 41 -10.12 -6.46 5.50
C LYS A 41 -10.72 -6.32 6.89
N LEU A 42 -9.91 -5.96 7.87
CA LEU A 42 -10.31 -5.68 9.25
C LEU A 42 -10.50 -4.17 9.49
N GLU A 43 -10.40 -3.35 8.43
CA GLU A 43 -10.51 -1.88 8.49
C GLU A 43 -9.44 -1.22 9.38
N ASP A 44 -8.34 -1.94 9.65
CA ASP A 44 -7.17 -1.42 10.33
C ASP A 44 -6.23 -0.77 9.30
N PHE A 45 -6.62 0.42 8.84
CA PHE A 45 -5.95 1.11 7.75
C PHE A 45 -4.55 1.60 8.14
N GLN A 46 -4.33 1.97 9.41
CA GLN A 46 -3.02 2.43 9.87
C GLN A 46 -2.02 1.29 9.82
N GLU A 47 -2.35 0.12 10.39
CA GLU A 47 -1.44 -1.03 10.33
C GLU A 47 -1.23 -1.51 8.89
N ALA A 48 -2.27 -1.45 8.05
CA ALA A 48 -2.12 -1.78 6.63
C ALA A 48 -1.10 -0.88 5.92
N ALA A 49 -1.11 0.43 6.20
CA ALA A 49 -0.17 1.38 5.61
C ALA A 49 1.26 1.16 6.10
N ASP A 50 1.43 0.88 7.40
CA ASP A 50 2.73 0.64 8.03
C ASP A 50 3.36 -0.65 7.49
N GLU A 51 2.60 -1.74 7.43
CA GLU A 51 3.08 -3.02 6.89
C GLU A 51 3.42 -2.94 5.40
N CYS A 52 2.68 -2.15 4.61
CA CYS A 52 3.05 -1.89 3.23
C CYS A 52 4.34 -1.08 3.10
N SER A 53 4.57 -0.12 4.00
CA SER A 53 5.80 0.69 4.01
C SER A 53 7.02 -0.15 4.33
N LEU A 54 6.92 -1.02 5.34
CA LEU A 54 7.96 -1.99 5.68
C LEU A 54 8.20 -2.98 4.54
N ALA A 55 7.15 -3.42 3.84
CA ALA A 55 7.31 -4.27 2.66
C ALA A 55 8.05 -3.56 1.52
N LEU A 56 7.79 -2.27 1.29
CA LEU A 56 8.48 -1.49 0.26
C LEU A 56 9.98 -1.35 0.55
N GLU A 57 10.36 -1.08 1.79
CA GLU A 57 11.76 -0.99 2.20
C GLU A 57 12.55 -2.26 1.89
N LEU A 58 11.92 -3.42 2.12
CA LEU A 58 12.50 -4.74 1.83
C LEU A 58 12.66 -5.02 0.32
N VAL A 59 11.82 -4.39 -0.50
CA VAL A 59 11.80 -4.64 -1.94
C VAL A 59 12.84 -3.79 -2.66
N ILE A 60 13.26 -2.62 -2.15
CA ILE A 60 14.19 -1.68 -2.82
C ILE A 60 15.52 -2.34 -3.26
N GLY A 61 16.02 -3.35 -2.53
CA GLY A 61 17.31 -4.00 -2.81
C GLY A 61 17.27 -5.28 -3.66
N ALA A 62 16.11 -5.73 -4.16
CA ALA A 62 15.98 -7.00 -4.89
C ALA A 62 16.23 -6.87 -6.43
N PRO A 63 16.28 -7.96 -7.20
CA PRO A 63 16.37 -7.86 -8.67
C PRO A 63 15.07 -7.32 -9.30
N GLU A 64 15.18 -6.41 -10.28
CA GLU A 64 14.02 -5.69 -10.88
C GLU A 64 12.86 -6.60 -11.33
N GLY A 65 13.17 -7.75 -11.94
CA GLY A 65 12.16 -8.64 -12.53
C GLY A 65 11.11 -9.16 -11.54
N PHE A 66 11.50 -9.33 -10.26
CA PHE A 66 10.60 -9.81 -9.20
C PHE A 66 10.14 -8.69 -8.26
N GLN A 67 10.89 -7.60 -8.15
CA GLN A 67 10.49 -6.42 -7.38
C GLN A 67 9.19 -5.81 -7.90
N ARG A 68 9.07 -5.69 -9.22
CA ARG A 68 8.01 -4.92 -9.87
C ARG A 68 6.59 -5.31 -9.43
N PRO A 69 6.17 -6.59 -9.44
CA PRO A 69 4.83 -6.98 -9.00
C PRO A 69 4.61 -6.83 -7.49
N LEU A 70 5.64 -7.02 -6.65
CA LEU A 70 5.53 -6.84 -5.20
C LEU A 70 5.41 -5.36 -4.83
N ARG A 71 6.25 -4.52 -5.43
CA ARG A 71 6.20 -3.06 -5.27
C ARG A 71 4.86 -2.50 -5.72
N ALA A 72 4.33 -2.92 -6.87
CA ALA A 72 3.02 -2.51 -7.34
C ALA A 72 1.89 -2.88 -6.35
N LYS A 73 1.91 -4.11 -5.81
CA LYS A 73 0.95 -4.54 -4.79
C LYS A 73 1.05 -3.75 -3.49
N ALA A 74 2.27 -3.45 -3.05
CA ALA A 74 2.53 -2.69 -1.82
C ALA A 74 2.01 -1.25 -1.95
N LEU A 75 2.36 -0.57 -3.04
CA LEU A 75 1.89 0.77 -3.34
C LEU A 75 0.37 0.82 -3.47
N TYR A 76 -0.24 -0.14 -4.19
CA TYR A 76 -1.69 -0.20 -4.32
C TYR A 76 -2.38 -0.36 -2.97
N ARG A 77 -1.94 -1.32 -2.13
CA ARG A 77 -2.56 -1.56 -0.81
C ARG A 77 -2.36 -0.38 0.15
N ARG A 78 -1.18 0.25 0.12
CA ARG A 78 -0.91 1.47 0.89
C ARG A 78 -1.79 2.63 0.43
N ALA A 79 -1.98 2.80 -0.87
CA ALA A 79 -2.89 3.81 -1.42
C ALA A 79 -4.34 3.60 -0.97
N VAL A 80 -4.83 2.34 -0.93
CA VAL A 80 -6.17 2.04 -0.39
C VAL A 80 -6.24 2.45 1.09
N ALA A 81 -5.25 2.05 1.90
CA ALA A 81 -5.22 2.42 3.32
C ALA A 81 -5.20 3.95 3.53
N LEU A 82 -4.32 4.66 2.82
CA LEU A 82 -4.19 6.12 2.90
C LEU A 82 -5.45 6.84 2.42
N GLU A 83 -6.15 6.30 1.42
CA GLU A 83 -7.45 6.82 0.98
C GLU A 83 -8.49 6.75 2.10
N HIS A 84 -8.57 5.63 2.81
CA HIS A 84 -9.45 5.46 3.97
C HIS A 84 -9.04 6.34 5.16
N LEU A 85 -7.74 6.60 5.34
CA LEU A 85 -7.22 7.54 6.35
C LEU A 85 -7.39 9.02 5.95
N GLY A 86 -7.85 9.30 4.72
CA GLY A 86 -8.08 10.65 4.22
C GLY A 86 -6.85 11.37 3.68
N ASP A 87 -5.66 10.73 3.72
CA ASP A 87 -4.43 11.22 3.09
C ASP A 87 -4.43 10.92 1.58
N LEU A 88 -5.30 11.63 0.88
CA LEU A 88 -5.50 11.48 -0.56
C LEU A 88 -4.25 11.88 -1.37
N ALA A 89 -3.41 12.78 -0.84
CA ALA A 89 -2.22 13.24 -1.54
C ALA A 89 -1.16 12.14 -1.62
N SER A 90 -0.87 11.47 -0.48
CA SER A 90 0.03 10.33 -0.44
C SER A 90 -0.57 9.13 -1.18
N ALA A 91 -1.87 8.86 -0.99
CA ALA A 91 -2.57 7.80 -1.70
C ALA A 91 -2.46 7.96 -3.23
N PHE A 92 -2.59 9.18 -3.74
CA PHE A 92 -2.49 9.46 -5.17
C PHE A 92 -1.08 9.25 -5.71
N LYS A 93 -0.04 9.60 -4.95
CA LYS A 93 1.37 9.35 -5.33
C LYS A 93 1.61 7.85 -5.48
N ASP A 94 1.21 7.08 -4.46
CA ASP A 94 1.39 5.63 -4.44
C ASP A 94 0.66 4.93 -5.59
N VAL A 95 -0.62 5.22 -5.79
CA VAL A 95 -1.41 4.55 -6.84
C VAL A 95 -0.93 4.91 -8.26
N ARG A 96 -0.41 6.13 -8.47
CA ARG A 96 0.20 6.51 -9.75
C ARG A 96 1.47 5.73 -10.02
N GLU A 97 2.32 5.56 -9.03
CA GLU A 97 3.52 4.74 -9.17
C GLU A 97 3.15 3.28 -9.43
N ALA A 98 2.17 2.74 -8.69
CA ALA A 98 1.63 1.40 -8.93
C ALA A 98 1.12 1.24 -10.38
N HIS A 99 0.45 2.26 -10.93
CA HIS A 99 -0.03 2.26 -12.30
C HIS A 99 1.09 2.28 -13.34
N THR A 100 2.19 3.01 -13.10
CA THR A 100 3.39 2.96 -13.95
C THR A 100 4.00 1.55 -13.96
N LEU A 101 3.98 0.85 -12.83
CA LEU A 101 4.49 -0.51 -12.72
C LEU A 101 3.56 -1.53 -13.39
N GLN A 102 2.24 -1.37 -13.26
CA GLN A 102 1.23 -2.29 -13.79
C GLN A 102 0.08 -1.53 -14.48
N PRO A 103 0.29 -0.97 -15.68
CA PRO A 103 -0.70 -0.11 -16.33
C PRO A 103 -1.95 -0.85 -16.83
N LYS A 104 -1.86 -2.18 -16.98
CA LYS A 104 -2.97 -3.05 -17.41
C LYS A 104 -3.82 -3.56 -16.25
N ASP A 105 -3.47 -3.24 -15.01
CA ASP A 105 -4.25 -3.66 -13.85
C ASP A 105 -5.48 -2.75 -13.69
N GLY A 106 -6.67 -3.33 -13.90
CA GLY A 106 -7.93 -2.60 -13.82
C GLY A 106 -8.23 -2.06 -12.41
N ALA A 107 -7.83 -2.78 -11.35
CA ALA A 107 -8.09 -2.36 -9.97
C ALA A 107 -7.27 -1.10 -9.62
N ILE A 108 -6.02 -1.05 -10.09
CA ILE A 108 -5.18 0.14 -9.94
C ILE A 108 -5.79 1.32 -10.71
N GLY A 109 -6.18 1.12 -11.97
CA GLY A 109 -6.81 2.17 -12.78
C GLY A 109 -8.08 2.74 -12.15
N SER A 110 -8.95 1.88 -11.61
CA SER A 110 -10.14 2.31 -10.88
C SER A 110 -9.81 3.13 -9.63
N LEU A 111 -8.79 2.73 -8.87
CA LEU A 111 -8.38 3.46 -7.67
C LEU A 111 -7.78 4.83 -7.99
N VAL A 112 -6.96 4.94 -9.06
CA VAL A 112 -6.46 6.23 -9.58
C VAL A 112 -7.63 7.19 -9.83
N ARG A 113 -8.66 6.72 -10.54
CA ARG A 113 -9.83 7.54 -10.86
C ARG A 113 -10.58 7.96 -9.59
N LYS A 114 -10.84 7.01 -8.69
CA LYS A 114 -11.53 7.27 -7.41
C LYS A 114 -10.84 8.37 -6.60
N ILE A 115 -9.53 8.26 -6.38
CA ILE A 115 -8.76 9.22 -5.59
C ILE A 115 -8.73 10.60 -6.28
N ARG A 116 -8.63 10.66 -7.62
CA ARG A 116 -8.69 11.94 -8.36
C ARG A 116 -10.03 12.65 -8.18
N GLU A 117 -11.13 11.90 -8.25
CA GLU A 117 -12.46 12.46 -8.04
C GLU A 117 -12.63 12.97 -6.59
N GLN A 118 -12.10 12.26 -5.59
CA GLN A 118 -12.12 12.72 -4.20
C GLN A 118 -11.25 13.96 -3.97
N LEU A 119 -10.06 14.04 -4.57
CA LEU A 119 -9.20 15.22 -4.51
C LEU A 119 -9.87 16.44 -5.14
N ALA A 120 -10.49 16.28 -6.30
CA ALA A 120 -11.20 17.37 -6.97
C ALA A 120 -12.37 17.91 -6.14
N LYS A 121 -13.10 17.01 -5.44
CA LYS A 121 -14.18 17.40 -4.53
C LYS A 121 -13.65 18.19 -3.33
N LYS A 122 -12.60 17.71 -2.65
CA LYS A 122 -12.00 18.42 -1.50
C LYS A 122 -11.54 19.84 -1.86
N VAL A 123 -10.90 20.01 -3.02
CA VAL A 123 -10.45 21.34 -3.48
C VAL A 123 -11.63 22.28 -3.77
N GLY A 124 -12.72 21.75 -4.33
CA GLY A 124 -13.94 22.53 -4.56
C GLY A 124 -14.65 22.95 -3.27
N GLU A 125 -14.65 22.09 -2.26
CA GLU A 125 -15.22 22.35 -0.93
C GLU A 125 -14.41 23.38 -0.15
N GLU A 126 -13.07 23.26 -0.14
CA GLU A 126 -12.16 24.22 0.50
C GLU A 126 -12.21 25.61 -0.17
N GLY A 127 -12.32 25.65 -1.50
CA GLY A 127 -12.48 26.90 -2.25
C GLY A 127 -13.82 27.61 -1.98
N ALA A 128 -14.89 26.86 -1.72
CA ALA A 128 -16.20 27.42 -1.38
C ALA A 128 -16.27 27.92 0.08
N ALA A 129 -15.56 27.26 1.00
CA ALA A 129 -15.49 27.67 2.41
C ALA A 129 -14.63 28.93 2.65
N ALA A 130 -13.76 29.29 1.69
CA ALA A 130 -12.84 30.43 1.79
C ALA A 130 -13.39 31.75 1.18
N ALA A 131 -14.60 31.76 0.63
CA ALA A 131 -15.23 32.98 0.12
C ALA A 131 -15.90 33.75 1.28
N PRO A 132 -15.45 34.98 1.61
CA PRO A 132 -16.10 35.78 2.65
C PRO A 132 -17.46 36.32 2.17
N PRO A 133 -18.39 36.62 3.10
CA PRO A 133 -19.73 37.13 2.81
C PRO A 133 -19.74 38.53 2.19
#